data_AF-A0A511FGL3-F1
#
_entry.id   AF-A0A511FGL3-F1
#
_cell.length_a   1.000
_cell.length_b   1.000
_cell.length_c   1.000
_cell.angle_alpha   90.00
_cell.angle_beta   90.00
_cell.angle_gamma   90.00
#
_symmetry.space_group_name_H-M   'P 1'
#
loop_
_entity.id
_entity.type
_entity.pdbx_description
1 polymer ?
#
loop_
_entity_poly.entity_id
_entity_poly.type
_entity_poly.pdbx_seq_one_letter_code
_entity_poly.pdbx_strand_id
1 'polypeptide(L)'
;MVLPALPDAPAATGGVTPPPGRHLLVLPDGVAPDEVEVLAASRFPSARWERPPRIPSGRRASGAARGPAPQATPGVLRVGRLSTLTGPYAVEPEQVARWGLPTDSEVAWVVDCPRERAEQPPFGGDRDGLRRAFGTSGPVREEGRVVQWLVAAARRLGGAVRVESGIVLEPDMDAALDLTVLTDRWVEPRTVLAAARRVEPRARLEGDPVGAPDAAPDAAGPALAGAALAAREEAGVGIADVAERRRLHAEADAFDAHMRAHPPASEAFGVQIDLGVDGIVVVEVAAELDVPVVLAALDWAQGEVVAYRVRWEAPDVEQLESERPSLPHRVARGRAARVVRGVAREVHAEVGGEIADMAGFLVDPGDL
;
A
#
# COMPACT_ATOMS: atom_id res chain seq x y z
N MET A 1 30.42 -0.42 -10.65
CA MET A 1 31.10 -0.93 -9.44
C MET A 1 31.20 -2.44 -9.57
N VAL A 2 32.17 -3.14 -8.99
CA VAL A 2 32.21 -4.62 -9.11
C VAL A 2 31.52 -5.21 -7.89
N LEU A 3 30.24 -5.54 -8.03
CA LEU A 3 29.46 -6.26 -7.01
C LEU A 3 29.87 -7.75 -6.97
N PRO A 4 29.65 -8.45 -5.84
CA PRO A 4 29.82 -9.89 -5.78
C PRO A 4 28.83 -10.59 -6.73
N ALA A 5 29.26 -11.68 -7.38
CA ALA A 5 28.38 -12.47 -8.23
C ALA A 5 27.24 -13.08 -7.42
N LEU A 6 26.02 -13.03 -7.96
CA LEU A 6 24.87 -13.67 -7.35
C LEU A 6 25.08 -15.19 -7.31
N PRO A 7 25.03 -15.84 -6.13
CA PRO A 7 25.12 -17.29 -6.06
C PRO A 7 24.04 -17.95 -6.91
N ASP A 8 24.40 -19.03 -7.62
CA ASP A 8 23.41 -19.95 -8.14
C ASP A 8 22.55 -20.41 -6.96
N ALA A 9 21.23 -20.23 -7.07
CA ALA A 9 20.25 -20.37 -5.98
C ALA A 9 20.67 -21.50 -5.00
N PRO A 10 21.14 -21.18 -3.78
CA PRO A 10 21.65 -22.22 -2.91
C PRO A 10 20.48 -23.09 -2.44
N ALA A 11 20.73 -24.39 -2.28
CA ALA A 11 19.83 -25.29 -1.57
C ALA A 11 19.51 -24.71 -0.18
N ALA A 12 18.27 -24.91 0.29
CA ALA A 12 17.82 -24.46 1.59
C ALA A 12 18.86 -24.78 2.67
N THR A 13 19.29 -23.77 3.43
CA THR A 13 20.24 -23.94 4.52
C THR A 13 19.59 -24.82 5.58
N GLY A 14 20.04 -26.08 5.69
CA GLY A 14 19.47 -27.04 6.65
C GLY A 14 19.62 -26.53 8.09
N GLY A 15 18.56 -26.67 8.90
CA GLY A 15 18.60 -26.39 10.34
C GLY A 15 17.58 -25.37 10.85
N VAL A 16 16.80 -24.72 9.98
CA VAL A 16 15.70 -23.81 10.37
C VAL A 16 14.37 -24.51 10.13
N THR A 17 13.50 -24.50 11.15
CA THR A 17 12.11 -24.98 11.07
C THR A 17 11.16 -23.79 11.28
N PRO A 18 10.23 -23.50 10.36
CA PRO A 18 9.98 -24.19 9.08
C PRO A 18 11.13 -24.00 8.07
N PRO A 19 11.23 -24.85 7.01
CA PRO A 19 12.27 -24.70 5.99
C PRO A 19 12.21 -23.29 5.38
N PRO A 20 13.36 -22.66 5.07
CA PRO A 20 13.38 -21.32 4.52
C PRO A 20 12.82 -21.33 3.10
N GLY A 21 11.84 -20.45 2.83
CA GLY A 21 11.52 -19.99 1.50
C GLY A 21 12.57 -18.98 1.06
N ARG A 22 13.09 -19.13 -0.16
CA ARG A 22 14.07 -18.22 -0.73
C ARG A 22 13.47 -17.46 -1.91
N HIS A 23 13.45 -16.14 -1.80
CA HIS A 23 13.00 -15.23 -2.86
C HIS A 23 14.16 -14.35 -3.31
N LEU A 24 13.99 -13.68 -4.45
CA LEU A 24 14.92 -12.66 -4.93
C LEU A 24 14.17 -11.36 -5.15
N LEU A 25 14.68 -10.27 -4.58
CA LEU A 25 14.34 -8.92 -5.03
C LEU A 25 15.39 -8.52 -6.06
N VAL A 26 14.95 -8.16 -7.26
CA VAL A 26 15.81 -7.79 -8.37
C VAL A 26 15.51 -6.35 -8.75
N LEU A 27 16.54 -5.55 -8.93
CA LEU A 27 16.48 -4.10 -9.04
C LEU A 27 17.33 -3.62 -10.22
N PRO A 28 16.99 -2.47 -10.81
CA PRO A 28 17.84 -1.81 -11.79
C PRO A 28 19.15 -1.31 -11.17
N ASP A 29 20.11 -0.92 -12.02
CA ASP A 29 21.30 -0.23 -11.56
C ASP A 29 20.96 1.12 -10.92
N GLY A 30 21.88 1.62 -10.10
CA GLY A 30 21.73 2.91 -9.44
C GLY A 30 20.97 2.85 -8.11
N VAL A 31 20.27 1.76 -7.80
CA VAL A 31 19.62 1.59 -6.49
C VAL A 31 20.67 1.30 -5.41
N ALA A 32 20.80 2.24 -4.48
CA ALA A 32 21.73 2.12 -3.36
C ALA A 32 21.21 1.14 -2.29
N PRO A 33 22.09 0.43 -1.56
CA PRO A 33 21.68 -0.41 -0.43
C PRO A 33 20.87 0.32 0.64
N ASP A 34 21.17 1.60 0.85
CA ASP A 34 20.50 2.43 1.84
C ASP A 34 19.03 2.68 1.47
N GLU A 35 18.69 2.73 0.17
CA GLU A 35 17.29 2.83 -0.28
C GLU A 35 16.50 1.57 0.11
N VAL A 36 17.09 0.38 -0.07
CA VAL A 36 16.48 -0.90 0.35
C VAL A 36 16.34 -0.97 1.87
N GLU A 37 17.33 -0.47 2.62
CA GLU A 37 17.25 -0.37 4.09
C GLU A 37 16.11 0.56 4.53
N VAL A 38 15.97 1.74 3.92
CA VAL A 38 14.92 2.71 4.27
C VAL A 38 13.53 2.12 4.02
N LEU A 39 13.31 1.45 2.89
CA LEU A 39 12.04 0.75 2.63
C LEU A 39 11.79 -0.38 3.62
N ALA A 40 12.83 -1.12 4.03
CA ALA A 40 12.69 -2.16 5.05
C ALA A 40 12.35 -1.57 6.42
N ALA A 41 13.03 -0.51 6.84
CA ALA A 41 12.80 0.18 8.11
C ALA A 41 11.41 0.81 8.19
N SER A 42 10.84 1.19 7.06
CA SER A 42 9.48 1.73 6.99
C SER A 42 8.40 0.70 7.33
N ARG A 43 8.68 -0.59 7.13
CA ARG A 43 7.72 -1.68 7.34
C ARG A 43 8.05 -2.56 8.54
N PHE A 44 9.32 -2.75 8.84
CA PHE A 44 9.79 -3.70 9.82
C PHE A 44 10.51 -2.99 10.97
N PRO A 45 9.93 -2.95 12.18
CA PRO A 45 10.60 -2.38 13.35
C PRO A 45 11.95 -3.02 13.69
N SER A 46 12.17 -4.26 13.24
CA SER A 46 13.42 -4.99 13.47
C SER A 46 14.48 -4.80 12.38
N ALA A 47 14.19 -3.99 11.35
CA ALA A 47 15.07 -3.68 10.25
C ALA A 47 16.41 -3.13 10.77
N ARG A 48 17.50 -3.85 10.51
CA ARG A 48 18.86 -3.40 10.82
C ARG A 48 19.90 -4.19 10.06
N TRP A 49 21.02 -3.56 9.74
CA TRP A 49 22.20 -4.28 9.27
C TRP A 49 22.78 -5.17 10.38
N GLU A 50 22.81 -6.49 10.16
CA GLU A 50 23.71 -7.38 10.91
C GLU A 50 25.15 -7.23 10.41
N ARG A 51 25.28 -7.00 9.10
CA ARG A 51 26.52 -6.64 8.45
C ARG A 51 26.21 -5.68 7.29
N PRO A 52 26.68 -4.44 7.29
CA PRO A 52 26.46 -3.55 6.17
C PRO A 52 27.25 -4.01 4.93
N PRO A 53 26.75 -3.77 3.71
CA PRO A 53 27.50 -4.06 2.50
C PRO A 53 28.73 -3.16 2.43
N ARG A 54 29.81 -3.68 1.83
CA ARG A 54 30.98 -2.86 1.50
C ARG A 54 31.04 -2.74 0.01
N ILE A 55 30.84 -1.53 -0.50
CA ILE A 55 30.92 -1.23 -1.92
C ILE A 55 32.02 -0.20 -2.09
N PRO A 56 33.19 -0.59 -2.65
CA PRO A 56 34.28 0.34 -2.86
C PRO A 56 33.85 1.48 -3.79
N SER A 57 33.90 2.72 -3.30
CA SER A 57 33.69 3.89 -4.13
C SER A 57 34.85 4.03 -5.13
N GLY A 58 34.49 4.18 -6.41
CA GLY A 58 35.42 4.20 -7.52
C GLY A 58 36.24 5.49 -7.59
N ARG A 59 37.23 5.67 -6.70
CA ARG A 59 38.43 6.48 -6.98
C ARG A 59 39.53 6.12 -5.99
N ARG A 60 40.51 5.33 -6.45
CA ARG A 60 41.80 5.30 -5.75
C ARG A 60 42.40 6.69 -5.85
N ALA A 61 42.76 7.30 -4.72
CA ALA A 61 43.59 8.51 -4.73
C ALA A 61 44.88 8.20 -5.52
N SER A 62 45.26 9.10 -6.44
CA SER A 62 46.50 8.94 -7.21
C SER A 62 47.69 8.87 -6.25
N GLY A 63 48.24 7.67 -6.08
CA GLY A 63 49.36 7.40 -5.16
C GLY A 63 49.12 6.33 -4.10
N ALA A 64 47.89 5.81 -3.93
CA ALA A 64 47.63 4.72 -2.99
C ALA A 64 48.13 3.35 -3.55
N ALA A 65 49.06 2.76 -2.79
CA ALA A 65 49.84 1.53 -2.98
C ALA A 65 49.29 0.37 -3.86
N ARG A 66 50.24 -0.46 -4.36
CA ARG A 66 50.10 -1.74 -5.09
C ARG A 66 49.45 -2.87 -4.27
N GLY A 67 48.27 -2.63 -3.67
CA GLY A 67 47.44 -3.65 -3.05
C GLY A 67 46.25 -4.06 -3.94
N PRO A 68 45.72 -5.29 -3.79
CA PRO A 68 44.47 -5.68 -4.43
C PRO A 68 43.37 -4.68 -4.07
N ALA A 69 42.46 -4.40 -5.01
CA ALA A 69 41.35 -3.50 -4.73
C ALA A 69 40.52 -4.09 -3.58
N PRO A 70 40.02 -3.27 -2.63
CA PRO A 70 39.05 -3.77 -1.67
C PRO A 70 37.91 -4.44 -2.44
N GLN A 71 37.57 -5.67 -2.06
CA GLN A 71 36.54 -6.45 -2.72
C GLN A 71 35.17 -6.03 -2.18
N ALA A 72 34.18 -5.91 -3.05
CA ALA A 72 32.82 -5.69 -2.60
C ALA A 72 32.32 -6.92 -1.85
N THR A 73 31.66 -6.70 -0.71
CA THR A 73 31.09 -7.78 0.11
C THR A 73 29.60 -7.53 0.33
N PRO A 74 28.75 -8.56 0.19
CA PRO A 74 27.32 -8.40 0.42
C PRO A 74 27.06 -8.17 1.92
N GLY A 75 26.15 -7.26 2.19
CA GLY A 75 25.55 -7.03 3.51
C GLY A 75 24.47 -8.05 3.83
N VAL A 76 24.07 -8.08 5.09
CA VAL A 76 22.96 -8.87 5.63
C VAL A 76 22.06 -7.92 6.42
N LEU A 77 20.88 -7.66 5.87
CA LEU A 77 19.83 -6.83 6.46
C LEU A 77 18.80 -7.76 7.12
N ARG A 78 18.65 -7.66 8.43
CA ARG A 78 17.64 -8.39 9.20
C ARG A 78 16.33 -7.63 9.09
N VAL A 79 15.24 -8.29 8.68
CA VAL A 79 13.89 -7.66 8.57
C VAL A 79 12.85 -8.32 9.46
N GLY A 80 13.08 -9.56 9.90
CA GLY A 80 12.20 -10.28 10.81
C GLY A 80 12.99 -11.27 11.65
N ARG A 81 12.34 -11.90 12.63
CA ARG A 81 13.01 -12.84 13.54
C ARG A 81 13.76 -13.94 12.78
N LEU A 82 13.18 -14.43 11.69
CA LEU A 82 13.71 -15.52 10.88
C LEU A 82 13.99 -15.09 9.43
N SER A 83 13.89 -13.78 9.15
CA SER A 83 13.97 -13.26 7.78
C SER A 83 15.12 -12.27 7.58
N THR A 84 15.86 -12.45 6.48
CA THR A 84 17.02 -11.62 6.09
C THR A 84 17.07 -11.36 4.60
N LEU A 85 17.59 -10.19 4.23
CA LEU A 85 18.05 -9.89 2.89
C LEU A 85 19.58 -9.90 2.86
N THR A 86 20.15 -10.60 1.88
CA THR A 86 21.59 -10.62 1.64
C THR A 86 21.88 -10.05 0.26
N GLY A 87 22.74 -9.05 0.18
CA GLY A 87 23.05 -8.35 -1.06
C GLY A 87 23.80 -7.04 -0.80
N PRO A 88 24.01 -6.20 -1.81
CA PRO A 88 23.64 -6.42 -3.20
C PRO A 88 24.58 -7.41 -3.91
N TYR A 89 24.04 -8.17 -4.86
CA TYR A 89 24.76 -9.01 -5.80
C TYR A 89 24.59 -8.48 -7.23
N ALA A 90 25.60 -8.67 -8.09
CA ALA A 90 25.47 -8.46 -9.53
C ALA A 90 24.66 -9.59 -10.17
N VAL A 91 23.75 -9.23 -11.07
CA VAL A 91 22.99 -10.15 -11.91
C VAL A 91 23.63 -10.17 -13.30
N GLU A 92 24.08 -11.35 -13.74
CA GLU A 92 24.70 -11.49 -15.05
C GLU A 92 23.64 -11.63 -16.16
N PRO A 93 23.89 -11.17 -17.40
CA PRO A 93 22.95 -11.27 -18.51
C PRO A 93 22.45 -12.71 -18.78
N GLU A 94 23.31 -13.71 -18.61
CA GLU A 94 22.92 -15.12 -18.72
C GLU A 94 21.91 -15.52 -17.64
N GLN A 95 22.02 -14.96 -16.43
CA GLN A 95 21.05 -15.19 -15.36
C GLN A 95 19.71 -14.51 -15.64
N VAL A 96 19.74 -13.28 -16.17
CA VAL A 96 18.53 -12.56 -16.61
C VAL A 96 17.74 -13.40 -17.61
N ALA A 97 18.42 -13.87 -18.68
CA ALA A 97 17.80 -14.71 -19.70
C ALA A 97 17.32 -16.07 -19.15
N ARG A 98 18.15 -16.74 -18.33
CA ARG A 98 17.85 -18.07 -17.77
C ARG A 98 16.66 -18.04 -16.80
N TRP A 99 16.47 -16.96 -16.06
CA TRP A 99 15.42 -16.85 -15.05
C TRP A 99 14.22 -16.01 -15.47
N GLY A 100 14.24 -15.44 -16.68
CA GLY A 100 13.14 -14.62 -17.20
C GLY A 100 12.95 -13.33 -16.40
N LEU A 101 14.04 -12.71 -15.95
CA LEU A 101 14.00 -11.42 -15.24
C LEU A 101 13.83 -10.25 -16.24
N PRO A 102 13.35 -9.08 -15.80
CA PRO A 102 13.37 -7.85 -16.60
C PRO A 102 14.78 -7.54 -17.13
N THR A 103 14.86 -6.98 -18.34
CA THR A 103 16.15 -6.78 -19.04
C THR A 103 17.09 -5.78 -18.39
N ASP A 104 16.55 -4.90 -17.55
CA ASP A 104 17.26 -3.90 -16.75
C ASP A 104 17.63 -4.41 -15.35
N SER A 105 17.44 -5.70 -15.07
CA SER A 105 17.84 -6.35 -13.81
C SER A 105 19.35 -6.44 -13.66
N GLU A 106 19.96 -5.58 -12.84
CA GLU A 106 21.41 -5.54 -12.64
C GLU A 106 21.82 -5.90 -11.20
N VAL A 107 20.96 -5.64 -10.23
CA VAL A 107 21.22 -5.86 -8.80
C VAL A 107 20.22 -6.83 -8.21
N ALA A 108 20.67 -7.76 -7.37
CA ALA A 108 19.81 -8.69 -6.67
C ALA A 108 20.08 -8.79 -5.17
N TRP A 109 19.01 -9.05 -4.43
CA TRP A 109 19.00 -9.37 -3.01
C TRP A 109 18.38 -10.74 -2.80
N VAL A 110 19.12 -11.62 -2.13
CA VAL A 110 18.63 -12.93 -1.71
C VAL A 110 17.84 -12.76 -0.43
N VAL A 111 16.56 -13.12 -0.45
CA VAL A 111 15.66 -12.99 0.68
C VAL A 111 15.38 -14.38 1.23
N ASP A 112 15.81 -14.62 2.47
CA ASP A 112 15.48 -15.83 3.20
C ASP A 112 14.38 -15.50 4.22
N CYS A 113 13.30 -16.27 4.25
CA CYS A 113 12.22 -16.17 5.24
C CYS A 113 11.60 -17.54 5.53
N PRO A 114 10.86 -17.73 6.63
CA PRO A 114 10.08 -18.95 6.86
C PRO A 114 9.15 -19.26 5.68
N ARG A 115 9.01 -20.54 5.31
CA ARG A 115 7.94 -20.98 4.39
C ARG A 115 6.67 -21.28 5.18
N GLU A 116 5.70 -20.37 5.12
CA GLU A 116 4.42 -20.40 5.84
C GLU A 116 3.26 -20.15 4.85
N ARG A 117 2.54 -21.21 4.49
CA ARG A 117 1.42 -21.16 3.53
C ARG A 117 0.09 -21.47 4.19
N ALA A 118 -0.96 -20.80 3.75
CA ALA A 118 -2.34 -21.15 4.08
C ALA A 118 -3.26 -20.95 2.88
N GLU A 119 -4.41 -21.63 2.92
CA GLU A 119 -5.47 -21.46 1.93
C GLU A 119 -5.90 -19.99 1.88
N GLN A 120 -5.97 -19.45 0.67
CA GLN A 120 -6.43 -18.09 0.41
C GLN A 120 -7.91 -18.11 0.00
N PRO A 121 -8.67 -17.06 0.33
CA PRO A 121 -10.04 -16.92 -0.16
C PRO A 121 -10.10 -17.04 -1.70
N PRO A 122 -11.13 -17.70 -2.25
CA PRO A 122 -11.26 -17.89 -3.69
C PRO A 122 -11.61 -16.59 -4.44
N PHE A 123 -12.00 -15.54 -3.71
CA PHE A 123 -12.34 -14.21 -4.22
C PHE A 123 -11.22 -13.19 -3.95
N GLY A 124 -11.29 -12.02 -4.58
CA GLY A 124 -10.23 -11.00 -4.61
C GLY A 124 -9.45 -11.07 -5.94
N GLY A 125 -8.80 -9.99 -6.36
CA GLY A 125 -8.02 -10.01 -7.60
C GLY A 125 -6.57 -10.39 -7.41
N ASP A 126 -5.78 -10.14 -8.45
CA ASP A 126 -4.38 -10.55 -8.54
C ASP A 126 -3.50 -9.45 -9.14
N ARG A 127 -3.74 -8.20 -8.72
CA ARG A 127 -3.03 -7.01 -9.19
C ARG A 127 -1.51 -7.17 -9.22
N ASP A 128 -0.98 -7.87 -8.23
CA ASP A 128 0.46 -8.08 -8.01
C ASP A 128 0.95 -9.47 -8.43
N GLY A 129 0.09 -10.31 -9.02
CA GLY A 129 0.44 -11.66 -9.49
C GLY A 129 0.70 -12.69 -8.38
N LEU A 130 0.36 -12.39 -7.12
CA LEU A 130 0.53 -13.28 -5.96
C LEU A 130 -0.27 -14.58 -6.11
N ARG A 131 -1.51 -14.53 -6.61
CA ARG A 131 -2.32 -15.73 -6.84
C ARG A 131 -1.73 -16.55 -7.98
N ARG A 132 -1.23 -15.93 -9.05
CA ARG A 132 -0.44 -16.63 -10.08
C ARG A 132 0.81 -17.31 -9.50
N ALA A 133 1.54 -16.64 -8.61
CA ALA A 133 2.81 -17.13 -8.07
C ALA A 133 2.67 -18.25 -7.02
N PHE A 134 1.63 -18.20 -6.19
CA PHE A 134 1.44 -19.12 -5.06
C PHE A 134 0.19 -20.00 -5.14
N GLY A 135 -0.68 -19.78 -6.13
CA GLY A 135 -1.93 -20.52 -6.30
C GLY A 135 -2.92 -20.27 -5.16
N THR A 136 -3.59 -21.33 -4.72
CA THR A 136 -4.55 -21.28 -3.60
C THR A 136 -3.89 -21.31 -2.23
N SER A 137 -2.58 -21.58 -2.15
CA SER A 137 -1.81 -21.69 -0.90
C SER A 137 -0.82 -20.53 -0.78
N GLY A 138 -1.35 -19.34 -0.49
CA GLY A 138 -0.61 -18.08 -0.43
C GLY A 138 0.30 -17.93 0.80
N PRO A 139 1.28 -17.01 0.75
CA PRO A 139 2.14 -16.66 1.87
C PRO A 139 1.34 -16.04 3.02
N VAL A 140 1.59 -16.49 4.25
CA VAL A 140 0.97 -15.92 5.45
C VAL A 140 2.01 -15.61 6.51
N ARG A 141 1.60 -14.94 7.60
CA ARG A 141 2.46 -14.64 8.76
C ARG A 141 3.76 -13.92 8.35
N GLU A 142 4.93 -14.43 8.72
CA GLU A 142 6.19 -13.73 8.44
C GLU A 142 6.49 -13.75 6.94
N GLU A 143 6.26 -14.87 6.27
CA GLU A 143 6.38 -14.96 4.81
C GLU A 143 5.46 -13.98 4.09
N GLY A 144 4.19 -13.92 4.50
CA GLY A 144 3.19 -12.98 3.97
C GLY A 144 3.67 -11.54 4.04
N ARG A 145 4.13 -11.10 5.22
CA ARG A 145 4.63 -9.73 5.41
C ARG A 145 5.86 -9.44 4.56
N VAL A 146 6.80 -10.39 4.46
CA VAL A 146 8.02 -10.24 3.66
C VAL A 146 7.69 -10.18 2.18
N VAL A 147 6.89 -11.12 1.65
CA VAL A 147 6.53 -11.15 0.22
C VAL A 147 5.74 -9.91 -0.20
N GLN A 148 4.77 -9.46 0.61
CA GLN A 148 4.05 -8.22 0.35
C GLN A 148 4.98 -7.01 0.34
N TRP A 149 5.94 -6.95 1.26
CA TRP A 149 6.95 -5.90 1.26
C TRP A 149 7.88 -5.97 0.04
N LEU A 150 8.29 -7.16 -0.40
CA LEU A 150 9.11 -7.32 -1.61
C LEU A 150 8.40 -6.77 -2.84
N VAL A 151 7.10 -7.06 -2.99
CA VAL A 151 6.26 -6.53 -4.07
C VAL A 151 6.19 -5.01 -4.01
N ALA A 152 5.97 -4.44 -2.81
CA ALA A 152 5.95 -2.99 -2.63
C ALA A 152 7.31 -2.34 -2.94
N ALA A 153 8.41 -2.92 -2.46
CA ALA A 153 9.76 -2.42 -2.70
C ALA A 153 10.14 -2.50 -4.19
N ALA A 154 9.82 -3.62 -4.85
CA ALA A 154 9.99 -3.76 -6.29
C ALA A 154 9.18 -2.70 -7.05
N ARG A 155 7.92 -2.47 -6.69
CA ARG A 155 7.09 -1.42 -7.29
C ARG A 155 7.72 -0.03 -7.14
N ARG A 156 8.22 0.30 -5.94
CA ARG A 156 8.79 1.61 -5.62
C ARG A 156 10.12 1.86 -6.35
N LEU A 157 10.94 0.83 -6.49
CA LEU A 157 12.29 0.91 -7.03
C LEU A 157 12.39 0.51 -8.52
N GLY A 158 11.26 0.25 -9.18
CA GLY A 158 11.22 -0.21 -10.57
C GLY A 158 11.83 -1.59 -10.79
N GLY A 159 11.75 -2.47 -9.79
CA GLY A 159 12.29 -3.82 -9.82
C GLY A 159 11.24 -4.91 -10.00
N ALA A 160 11.68 -6.15 -9.76
CA ALA A 160 10.86 -7.35 -9.82
C ALA A 160 11.15 -8.28 -8.63
N VAL A 161 10.21 -9.17 -8.34
CA VAL A 161 10.36 -10.21 -7.32
C VAL A 161 10.31 -11.57 -7.98
N ARG A 162 11.37 -12.35 -7.84
CA ARG A 162 11.34 -13.75 -8.21
C ARG A 162 11.10 -14.61 -6.98
N VAL A 163 9.94 -15.25 -6.92
CA VAL A 163 9.56 -16.11 -5.79
C VAL A 163 10.26 -17.47 -5.86
N GLU A 164 10.18 -18.24 -4.76
CA GLU A 164 10.83 -19.55 -4.58
C GLU A 164 10.49 -20.52 -5.72
N SER A 165 9.25 -20.49 -6.20
CA SER A 165 8.73 -21.42 -7.20
C SER A 165 9.35 -21.28 -8.59
N GLY A 166 9.96 -20.13 -8.92
CA GLY A 166 10.29 -19.84 -10.32
C GLY A 166 9.77 -18.51 -10.80
N ILE A 167 8.58 -18.18 -10.33
CA ILE A 167 7.72 -17.18 -10.94
C ILE A 167 8.25 -15.78 -10.64
N VAL A 168 8.26 -14.93 -11.67
CA VAL A 168 8.62 -13.53 -11.57
C VAL A 168 7.34 -12.70 -11.45
N LEU A 169 7.34 -11.79 -10.48
CA LEU A 169 6.34 -10.77 -10.26
C LEU A 169 6.97 -9.44 -10.70
N GLU A 170 6.27 -8.71 -11.56
CA GLU A 170 6.67 -7.39 -12.07
C GLU A 170 5.57 -6.41 -11.67
N PRO A 171 5.59 -5.89 -10.43
CA PRO A 171 4.57 -4.97 -9.95
C PRO A 171 4.61 -3.68 -10.76
N ASP A 172 3.45 -3.27 -11.28
CA ASP A 172 3.31 -2.04 -12.04
C ASP A 172 3.54 -0.82 -11.14
N MET A 173 4.57 -0.01 -11.42
CA MET A 173 4.91 1.18 -10.63
C MET A 173 3.74 2.16 -10.53
N ASP A 174 2.95 2.28 -11.60
CA ASP A 174 1.83 3.22 -11.68
C ASP A 174 0.55 2.66 -11.03
N ALA A 175 0.56 1.43 -10.52
CA ALA A 175 -0.61 0.83 -9.88
C ALA A 175 -0.82 1.33 -8.44
N ALA A 176 0.17 1.97 -7.81
CA ALA A 176 0.02 2.60 -6.51
C ALA A 176 -0.04 4.12 -6.65
N LEU A 177 -1.25 4.67 -6.64
CA LEU A 177 -1.46 6.11 -6.76
C LEU A 177 -1.91 6.76 -5.45
N ASP A 178 -2.49 5.99 -4.52
CA ASP A 178 -3.01 6.50 -3.26
C ASP A 178 -1.89 7.09 -2.42
N LEU A 179 -2.15 8.26 -1.86
CA LEU A 179 -1.24 8.99 -1.00
C LEU A 179 -1.93 9.34 0.31
N THR A 180 -1.18 9.35 1.40
CA THR A 180 -1.66 9.77 2.71
C THR A 180 -0.76 10.87 3.24
N VAL A 181 -1.33 12.03 3.56
CA VAL A 181 -0.62 13.07 4.32
C VAL A 181 -0.86 12.81 5.80
N LEU A 182 0.22 12.64 6.56
CA LEU A 182 0.21 12.33 7.99
C LEU A 182 0.75 13.53 8.76
N THR A 183 0.00 14.00 9.74
CA THR A 183 0.33 15.22 10.50
C THR A 183 -0.30 15.14 11.90
N ASP A 184 0.15 15.98 12.83
CA ASP A 184 -0.50 16.21 14.14
C ASP A 184 -1.60 17.29 14.05
N ARG A 185 -1.84 17.84 12.86
CA ARG A 185 -2.73 18.98 12.64
C ARG A 185 -4.06 18.58 12.00
N TRP A 186 -5.13 18.78 12.76
CA TRP A 186 -6.49 18.81 12.23
C TRP A 186 -6.83 20.16 11.60
N VAL A 187 -7.42 20.17 10.41
CA VAL A 187 -8.00 21.38 9.79
C VAL A 187 -9.45 21.16 9.38
N GLU A 188 -10.23 22.24 9.40
CA GLU A 188 -11.65 22.21 9.05
C GLU A 188 -11.91 21.76 7.60
N PRO A 189 -13.05 21.10 7.31
CA PRO A 189 -13.35 20.54 5.98
C PRO A 189 -13.22 21.54 4.82
N ARG A 190 -13.59 22.80 5.07
CA ARG A 190 -13.52 23.87 4.05
C ARG A 190 -12.09 24.21 3.64
N THR A 191 -11.11 24.00 4.51
CA THR A 191 -9.69 24.22 4.21
C THR A 191 -9.21 23.16 3.21
N VAL A 192 -9.52 21.89 3.47
CA VAL A 192 -9.19 20.77 2.57
C VAL A 192 -9.92 20.92 1.23
N LEU A 193 -11.19 21.33 1.26
CA LEU A 193 -11.94 21.65 0.04
C LEU A 193 -11.27 22.75 -0.79
N ALA A 194 -10.82 23.83 -0.14
CA ALA A 194 -10.16 24.93 -0.83
C ALA A 194 -8.84 24.47 -1.47
N ALA A 195 -8.06 23.62 -0.78
CA ALA A 195 -6.86 22.99 -1.32
C ALA A 195 -7.17 22.10 -2.53
N ALA A 196 -8.17 21.23 -2.41
CA ALA A 196 -8.63 20.37 -3.52
C ALA A 196 -9.09 21.19 -4.73
N ARG A 197 -9.79 22.32 -4.51
CA ARG A 197 -10.26 23.20 -5.60
C ARG A 197 -9.16 23.94 -6.35
N ARG A 198 -7.96 24.08 -5.78
CA ARG A 198 -6.79 24.60 -6.51
C ARG A 198 -6.32 23.63 -7.58
N VAL A 199 -6.60 22.34 -7.41
CA VAL A 199 -6.26 21.26 -8.36
C VAL A 199 -7.43 20.99 -9.30
N GLU A 200 -8.62 20.74 -8.74
CA GLU A 200 -9.84 20.45 -9.49
C GLU A 200 -11.01 21.29 -8.95
N PRO A 201 -11.45 22.32 -9.69
CA PRO A 201 -12.53 23.23 -9.25
C PRO A 201 -13.85 22.52 -8.90
N ARG A 202 -14.11 21.33 -9.44
CA ARG A 202 -15.31 20.52 -9.17
C ARG A 202 -15.32 19.81 -7.82
N ALA A 203 -14.26 19.92 -7.01
CA ALA A 203 -14.24 19.35 -5.67
C ALA A 203 -15.41 19.85 -4.80
N ARG A 204 -15.99 18.93 -4.01
CA ARG A 204 -17.15 19.15 -3.13
C ARG A 204 -16.97 18.43 -1.81
N LEU A 205 -17.64 18.89 -0.74
CA LEU A 205 -17.69 18.13 0.50
C LEU A 205 -18.58 16.91 0.32
N GLU A 206 -18.21 15.80 0.95
CA GLU A 206 -19.09 14.65 1.05
C GLU A 206 -20.36 15.04 1.83
N GLY A 207 -21.53 14.67 1.30
CA GLY A 207 -22.82 15.06 1.86
C GLY A 207 -23.38 16.40 1.36
N ASP A 208 -22.61 17.21 0.61
CA ASP A 208 -23.21 18.32 -0.15
C ASP A 208 -24.17 17.71 -1.20
N PRO A 209 -25.45 18.13 -1.27
CA PRO A 209 -26.37 17.60 -2.24
C PRO A 209 -25.86 17.93 -3.63
N VAL A 210 -25.37 16.90 -4.33
CA VAL A 210 -25.19 16.96 -5.77
C VAL A 210 -26.59 17.21 -6.34
N GLY A 211 -26.70 18.05 -7.37
CA GLY A 211 -27.81 17.94 -8.33
C GLY A 211 -27.73 16.60 -9.05
N ALA A 212 -27.78 15.49 -8.31
CA ALA A 212 -27.99 14.19 -8.84
C ALA A 212 -29.39 14.24 -9.50
N PRO A 213 -29.59 13.71 -10.71
CA PRO A 213 -30.90 13.15 -10.99
C PRO A 213 -31.23 12.21 -9.83
N ASP A 214 -32.50 12.06 -9.46
CA ASP A 214 -32.98 11.04 -8.51
C ASP A 214 -32.66 9.61 -9.01
N ALA A 215 -31.39 9.27 -9.24
CA ALA A 215 -30.89 7.94 -9.04
C ALA A 215 -30.84 7.79 -7.53
N ALA A 216 -32.01 7.53 -6.96
CA ALA A 216 -32.06 6.72 -5.77
C ALA A 216 -31.04 5.58 -5.97
N PRO A 217 -30.29 5.16 -4.93
CA PRO A 217 -29.76 3.80 -4.97
C PRO A 217 -30.89 2.88 -5.48
N ASP A 218 -30.58 1.72 -6.04
CA ASP A 218 -31.54 0.61 -6.04
C ASP A 218 -31.79 0.20 -4.56
N ALA A 219 -32.19 1.15 -3.70
CA ALA A 219 -32.93 0.95 -2.51
C ALA A 219 -34.11 0.12 -2.98
N ALA A 220 -34.12 -1.13 -2.51
CA ALA A 220 -35.33 -1.92 -2.39
C ALA A 220 -36.49 -0.95 -2.14
N GLY A 221 -37.33 -0.73 -3.18
CA GLY A 221 -38.37 0.28 -3.10
C GLY A 221 -39.20 0.03 -1.84
N PRO A 222 -39.94 1.02 -1.32
CA PRO A 222 -40.73 0.87 -0.10
C PRO A 222 -41.55 -0.44 -0.04
N ALA A 223 -42.02 -0.92 -1.20
CA ALA A 223 -42.69 -2.20 -1.37
C ALA A 223 -41.79 -3.44 -1.14
N LEU A 224 -40.54 -3.43 -1.59
CA LEU A 224 -39.58 -4.51 -1.49
C LEU A 224 -38.96 -4.57 -0.07
N ALA A 225 -38.70 -3.41 0.54
CA ALA A 225 -38.37 -3.30 1.96
C ALA A 225 -39.54 -3.77 2.84
N GLY A 226 -40.77 -3.36 2.52
CA GLY A 226 -41.99 -3.80 3.20
C GLY A 226 -42.23 -5.31 3.07
N ALA A 227 -42.02 -5.90 1.88
CA ALA A 227 -42.13 -7.34 1.67
C ALA A 227 -41.05 -8.12 2.44
N ALA A 228 -39.82 -7.60 2.52
CA ALA A 228 -38.76 -8.20 3.32
C ALA A 228 -39.06 -8.14 4.83
N LEU A 229 -39.64 -7.04 5.33
CA LEU A 229 -40.10 -6.95 6.72
C LEU A 229 -41.27 -7.91 7.00
N ALA A 230 -42.25 -8.00 6.11
CA ALA A 230 -43.38 -8.91 6.25
C ALA A 230 -42.94 -10.38 6.25
N ALA A 231 -42.03 -10.76 5.35
CA ALA A 231 -41.45 -12.11 5.33
C ALA A 231 -40.64 -12.44 6.59
N ARG A 232 -40.01 -11.44 7.23
CA ARG A 232 -39.31 -11.62 8.53
C ARG A 232 -40.28 -11.82 9.69
N GLU A 233 -41.40 -11.08 9.71
CA GLU A 233 -42.48 -11.31 10.68
C GLU A 233 -43.08 -12.72 10.52
N GLU A 234 -43.32 -13.17 9.28
CA GLU A 234 -43.79 -14.54 8.98
C GLU A 234 -42.77 -15.61 9.38
N ALA A 235 -41.47 -15.33 9.24
CA ALA A 235 -40.38 -16.22 9.66
C ALA A 235 -40.14 -16.23 11.19
N GLY A 236 -40.89 -15.44 11.97
CA GLY A 236 -40.71 -15.32 13.42
C GLY A 236 -39.41 -14.60 13.81
N VAL A 237 -38.82 -13.83 12.90
CA VAL A 237 -37.56 -13.11 13.10
C VAL A 237 -37.85 -11.67 13.47
N GLY A 238 -37.88 -11.37 14.78
CA GLY A 238 -38.11 -10.02 15.30
C GLY A 238 -38.73 -10.03 16.69
N ILE A 239 -39.16 -8.85 17.17
CA ILE A 239 -39.84 -8.73 18.47
C ILE A 239 -41.36 -8.95 18.27
N ALA A 240 -41.81 -10.15 18.67
CA ALA A 240 -43.20 -10.57 18.54
C ALA A 240 -44.16 -9.76 19.43
N ASP A 241 -43.72 -9.35 20.62
CA ASP A 241 -44.52 -8.51 21.51
C ASP A 241 -44.65 -7.09 20.94
N VAL A 242 -45.89 -6.69 20.64
CA VAL A 242 -46.25 -5.39 20.10
C VAL A 242 -45.92 -4.26 21.08
N ALA A 243 -46.06 -4.51 22.40
CA ALA A 243 -45.77 -3.51 23.41
C ALA A 243 -44.26 -3.21 23.47
N GLU A 244 -43.44 -4.26 23.52
CA GLU A 244 -41.99 -4.13 23.50
C GLU A 244 -41.47 -3.51 22.19
N ARG A 245 -42.02 -3.92 21.04
CA ARG A 245 -41.67 -3.32 19.74
C ARG A 245 -41.95 -1.82 19.69
N ARG A 246 -43.12 -1.39 20.18
CA ARG A 246 -43.47 0.04 20.27
C ARG A 246 -42.54 0.79 21.22
N ARG A 247 -42.16 0.18 22.34
CA ARG A 247 -41.22 0.77 23.29
C ARG A 247 -39.86 1.00 22.65
N LEU A 248 -39.31 0.01 21.94
CA LEU A 248 -38.03 0.14 21.24
C LEU A 248 -38.08 1.16 20.10
N HIS A 249 -39.18 1.23 19.35
CA HIS A 249 -39.34 2.29 18.35
C HIS A 249 -39.35 3.68 19.00
N ALA A 250 -40.07 3.86 20.11
CA ALA A 250 -40.09 5.12 20.83
C ALA A 250 -38.70 5.48 21.41
N GLU A 251 -37.94 4.48 21.88
CA GLU A 251 -36.56 4.66 22.35
C GLU A 251 -35.62 5.03 21.21
N ALA A 252 -35.73 4.37 20.05
CA ALA A 252 -34.98 4.70 18.85
C ALA A 252 -35.33 6.11 18.34
N ASP A 253 -36.61 6.49 18.26
CA ASP A 253 -37.05 7.82 17.86
C ASP A 253 -36.52 8.89 18.82
N ALA A 254 -36.54 8.61 20.14
CA ALA A 254 -35.99 9.50 21.15
C ALA A 254 -34.47 9.63 21.03
N PHE A 255 -33.76 8.53 20.76
CA PHE A 255 -32.33 8.52 20.49
C PHE A 255 -32.00 9.31 19.22
N ASP A 256 -32.72 9.10 18.12
CA ASP A 256 -32.55 9.84 16.86
C ASP A 256 -32.85 11.33 17.01
N ALA A 257 -33.86 11.69 17.81
CA ALA A 257 -34.13 13.07 18.17
C ALA A 257 -33.00 13.66 19.02
N HIS A 258 -32.46 12.89 19.97
CA HIS A 258 -31.32 13.31 20.79
C HIS A 258 -30.06 13.51 19.96
N MET A 259 -29.71 12.58 19.08
CA MET A 259 -28.54 12.65 18.20
C MET A 259 -28.65 13.81 17.20
N ARG A 260 -29.84 14.09 16.66
CA ARG A 260 -30.05 15.28 15.82
C ARG A 260 -29.90 16.59 16.58
N ALA A 261 -30.31 16.62 17.85
CA ALA A 261 -30.17 17.80 18.71
C ALA A 261 -28.75 17.98 19.26
N HIS A 262 -28.01 16.87 19.43
CA HIS A 262 -26.66 16.84 20.01
C HIS A 262 -25.74 15.97 19.14
N PRO A 263 -25.46 16.38 17.89
CA PRO A 263 -24.55 15.62 17.05
C PRO A 263 -23.17 15.55 17.75
N PRO A 264 -22.55 14.35 17.83
CA PRO A 264 -21.18 14.26 18.32
C PRO A 264 -20.24 15.06 17.43
N ALA A 265 -19.06 15.40 17.96
CA ALA A 265 -18.01 15.99 17.13
C ALA A 265 -17.71 15.05 15.96
N SER A 266 -17.54 15.62 14.76
CA SER A 266 -17.17 14.84 13.58
C SER A 266 -15.75 14.30 13.77
N GLU A 267 -15.63 12.98 13.81
CA GLU A 267 -14.35 12.27 13.93
C GLU A 267 -13.68 12.07 12.56
N ALA A 268 -14.42 12.30 11.48
CA ALA A 268 -13.95 12.22 10.11
C ALA A 268 -14.80 13.06 9.14
N PHE A 269 -14.21 13.50 8.04
CA PHE A 269 -14.91 14.14 6.92
C PHE A 269 -14.28 13.80 5.57
N GLY A 270 -15.04 13.99 4.50
CA GLY A 270 -14.64 13.68 3.12
C GLY A 270 -14.70 14.88 2.16
N VAL A 271 -13.78 14.92 1.19
CA VAL A 271 -13.88 15.74 -0.03
C VAL A 271 -13.90 14.82 -1.23
N GLN A 272 -14.86 15.02 -2.14
CA GLN A 272 -15.01 14.22 -3.35
C GLN A 272 -14.69 15.06 -4.60
N ILE A 273 -13.98 14.44 -5.55
CA ILE A 273 -13.63 15.00 -6.85
C ILE A 273 -14.11 14.03 -7.93
N ASP A 274 -15.12 14.46 -8.70
CA ASP A 274 -15.69 13.67 -9.78
C ASP A 274 -14.88 13.86 -11.08
N LEU A 275 -14.22 12.80 -11.53
CA LEU A 275 -13.44 12.77 -12.77
C LEU A 275 -14.24 12.23 -13.96
N GLY A 276 -15.56 12.06 -13.80
CA GLY A 276 -16.47 11.51 -14.81
C GLY A 276 -16.15 10.06 -15.13
N VAL A 277 -15.80 9.80 -16.39
CA VAL A 277 -15.52 8.42 -16.88
C VAL A 277 -14.27 7.80 -16.25
N ASP A 278 -13.41 8.62 -15.62
CA ASP A 278 -12.19 8.15 -14.99
C ASP A 278 -12.38 7.75 -13.52
N GLY A 279 -13.59 7.84 -12.97
CA GLY A 279 -13.89 7.52 -11.58
C GLY A 279 -13.85 8.74 -10.67
N ILE A 280 -13.56 8.51 -9.38
CA ILE A 280 -13.66 9.53 -8.34
C ILE A 280 -12.34 9.58 -7.56
N VAL A 281 -11.90 10.78 -7.19
CA VAL A 281 -10.85 10.95 -6.16
C VAL A 281 -11.52 11.39 -4.86
N VAL A 282 -11.19 10.71 -3.76
CA VAL A 282 -11.72 10.98 -2.43
C VAL A 282 -10.57 11.39 -1.52
N VAL A 283 -10.75 12.48 -0.76
CA VAL A 283 -9.91 12.83 0.38
C VAL A 283 -10.67 12.49 1.65
N GLU A 284 -10.25 11.46 2.34
CA GLU A 284 -10.81 11.05 3.64
C GLU A 284 -9.89 11.58 4.75
N VAL A 285 -10.44 12.30 5.71
CA VAL A 285 -9.70 12.87 6.84
C VAL A 285 -10.23 12.27 8.12
N ALA A 286 -9.36 11.62 8.89
CA ALA A 286 -9.69 11.00 10.18
C ALA A 286 -8.45 10.88 11.07
N ALA A 287 -8.65 10.64 12.36
CA ALA A 287 -7.57 10.23 13.26
C ALA A 287 -6.96 8.88 12.81
N GLU A 288 -5.64 8.78 12.88
CA GLU A 288 -4.86 7.61 12.48
C GLU A 288 -4.54 6.74 13.69
N LEU A 289 -5.02 5.50 13.66
CA LEU A 289 -4.76 4.52 14.71
C LEU A 289 -3.49 3.71 14.43
N ASP A 290 -3.20 3.44 13.16
CA ASP A 290 -2.09 2.61 12.72
C ASP A 290 -0.98 3.47 12.09
N VAL A 291 -0.29 4.25 12.95
CA VAL A 291 0.79 5.15 12.50
C VAL A 291 1.95 4.34 11.91
N PRO A 292 2.42 4.66 10.67
CA PRO A 292 3.55 3.98 10.05
C PRO A 292 4.81 3.98 10.93
N VAL A 293 5.52 2.84 10.97
CA VAL A 293 6.70 2.63 11.83
C VAL A 293 7.79 3.67 11.57
N VAL A 294 7.94 4.13 10.32
CA VAL A 294 8.91 5.16 9.94
C VAL A 294 8.69 6.49 10.68
N LEU A 295 7.44 6.81 11.03
CA LEU A 295 7.10 8.04 11.74
C LEU A 295 7.26 7.91 13.25
N ALA A 296 7.39 6.69 13.78
CA ALA A 296 7.47 6.44 15.22
C ALA A 296 8.69 7.09 15.90
N ALA A 297 9.68 7.55 15.14
CA ALA A 297 10.82 8.30 15.66
C ALA A 297 10.57 9.82 15.76
N LEU A 298 9.48 10.33 15.19
CA LEU A 298 9.15 11.76 15.20
C LEU A 298 8.36 12.12 16.45
N ASP A 299 8.74 13.23 17.09
CA ASP A 299 8.12 13.68 18.34
C ASP A 299 6.63 14.00 18.17
N TRP A 300 6.24 14.62 17.05
CA TRP A 300 4.84 14.97 16.77
C TRP A 300 3.97 13.71 16.56
N ALA A 301 4.55 12.63 16.04
CA ALA A 301 3.84 11.37 15.77
C ALA A 301 3.63 10.51 17.04
N GLN A 302 4.13 10.94 18.20
CA GLN A 302 3.83 10.30 19.50
C GLN A 302 2.45 10.68 20.03
N GLY A 303 1.86 11.75 19.50
CA GLY A 303 0.52 12.22 19.85
C GLY A 303 -0.57 11.60 18.97
N GLU A 304 -1.70 12.30 18.90
CA GLU A 304 -2.76 11.98 17.94
C GLU A 304 -2.29 12.36 16.53
N VAL A 305 -2.27 11.40 15.63
CA VAL A 305 -1.95 11.61 14.22
C VAL A 305 -3.25 11.70 13.44
N VAL A 306 -3.32 12.63 12.49
CA VAL A 306 -4.42 12.79 11.54
C VAL A 306 -3.93 12.37 10.16
N ALA A 307 -4.72 11.55 9.48
CA ALA A 307 -4.43 11.08 8.14
C ALA A 307 -5.40 11.72 7.14
N TYR A 308 -4.84 12.38 6.13
CA TYR A 308 -5.56 12.88 4.95
C TYR A 308 -5.26 11.94 3.79
N ARG A 309 -6.13 10.96 3.60
CA ARG A 309 -6.00 9.90 2.59
C ARG A 309 -6.59 10.34 1.28
N VAL A 310 -5.75 10.55 0.28
CA VAL A 310 -6.14 10.89 -1.09
C VAL A 310 -6.13 9.61 -1.91
N ARG A 311 -7.33 9.09 -2.23
CA ARG A 311 -7.53 7.81 -2.91
C ARG A 311 -8.24 7.97 -4.24
N TRP A 312 -7.96 7.09 -5.18
CA TRP A 312 -8.75 6.96 -6.41
C TRP A 312 -9.67 5.75 -6.34
N GLU A 313 -10.95 6.00 -6.48
CA GLU A 313 -11.96 4.99 -6.70
C GLU A 313 -12.13 4.77 -8.21
N ALA A 314 -11.51 3.71 -8.70
CA ALA A 314 -11.64 3.29 -10.08
C ALA A 314 -13.10 2.98 -10.42
N PRO A 315 -13.58 3.34 -11.63
CA PRO A 315 -14.95 3.02 -12.07
C PRO A 315 -15.16 1.51 -12.26
N ASP A 316 -14.08 0.75 -12.45
CA ASP A 316 -14.09 -0.70 -12.62
C ASP A 316 -13.07 -1.33 -11.65
N VAL A 317 -13.59 -1.97 -10.60
CA VAL A 317 -12.80 -2.62 -9.55
C VAL A 317 -12.10 -3.87 -10.07
N GLU A 318 -12.68 -4.59 -11.04
CA GLU A 318 -12.02 -5.77 -11.62
C GLU A 318 -10.76 -5.38 -12.38
N GLN A 319 -10.80 -4.25 -13.09
CA GLN A 319 -9.62 -3.70 -13.77
C GLN A 319 -8.57 -3.20 -12.78
N LEU A 320 -8.99 -2.57 -11.67
CA LEU A 320 -8.09 -2.13 -10.60
C LEU A 320 -7.31 -3.30 -10.01
N GLU A 321 -7.99 -4.44 -9.84
CA GLU A 321 -7.47 -5.66 -9.23
C GLU A 321 -6.87 -6.65 -10.24
N SER A 322 -6.78 -6.27 -11.52
CA SER A 322 -6.17 -7.07 -12.57
C SER A 322 -4.67 -6.86 -12.62
N GLU A 323 -3.90 -7.94 -12.78
CA GLU A 323 -2.45 -7.85 -13.04
C GLU A 323 -2.14 -7.12 -14.36
N ARG A 324 -3.06 -7.20 -15.33
CA ARG A 324 -2.90 -6.62 -16.67
C ARG A 324 -4.16 -5.81 -17.00
N PRO A 325 -4.28 -4.59 -16.44
CA PRO A 325 -5.41 -3.73 -16.70
C PRO A 325 -5.45 -3.31 -18.17
N SER A 326 -6.66 -3.07 -18.68
CA SER A 326 -6.88 -2.59 -20.04
C SER A 326 -6.25 -1.21 -20.27
N LEU A 327 -5.92 -0.88 -21.53
CA LEU A 327 -5.37 0.43 -21.88
C LEU A 327 -6.26 1.61 -21.43
N PRO A 328 -7.60 1.58 -21.62
CA PRO A 328 -8.47 2.64 -21.11
C PRO A 328 -8.36 2.84 -19.61
N HIS A 329 -8.31 1.75 -18.82
CA HIS A 329 -8.14 1.83 -17.37
C HIS A 329 -6.78 2.46 -16.99
N ARG A 330 -5.69 2.05 -17.64
CA ARG A 330 -4.36 2.63 -17.42
C ARG A 330 -4.32 4.13 -17.74
N VAL A 331 -5.03 4.56 -18.77
CA VAL A 331 -5.14 5.98 -19.14
C VAL A 331 -5.95 6.76 -18.11
N ALA A 332 -7.08 6.21 -17.64
CA ALA A 332 -7.88 6.80 -16.57
C ALA A 332 -7.06 6.96 -15.28
N ARG A 333 -6.36 5.88 -14.88
CA ARG A 333 -5.45 5.85 -13.74
C ARG A 333 -4.36 6.92 -13.84
N GLY A 334 -3.74 7.07 -15.02
CA GLY A 334 -2.71 8.09 -15.25
C GLY A 334 -3.23 9.53 -15.12
N ARG A 335 -4.49 9.79 -15.46
CA ARG A 335 -5.14 11.10 -15.24
C ARG A 335 -5.49 11.30 -13.77
N ALA A 336 -6.07 10.29 -13.12
CA ALA A 336 -6.37 10.32 -11.68
C ALA A 336 -5.12 10.53 -10.83
N ALA A 337 -4.01 9.87 -11.15
CA ALA A 337 -2.74 10.02 -10.43
C ALA A 337 -2.23 11.47 -10.40
N ARG A 338 -2.47 12.26 -11.45
CA ARG A 338 -2.12 13.70 -11.44
C ARG A 338 -2.97 14.49 -10.45
N VAL A 339 -4.25 14.16 -10.35
CA VAL A 339 -5.17 14.79 -9.39
C VAL A 339 -4.78 14.38 -7.97
N VAL A 340 -4.53 13.09 -7.72
CA VAL A 340 -4.13 12.60 -6.40
C VAL A 340 -2.84 13.25 -5.92
N ARG A 341 -1.79 13.27 -6.74
CA ARG A 341 -0.52 13.94 -6.40
C ARG A 341 -0.70 15.45 -6.16
N GLY A 342 -1.46 16.12 -7.03
CA GLY A 342 -1.77 17.54 -6.87
C GLY A 342 -2.49 17.82 -5.55
N VAL A 343 -3.52 17.05 -5.23
CA VAL A 343 -4.31 17.24 -4.00
C VAL A 343 -3.49 16.93 -2.77
N ALA A 344 -2.73 15.83 -2.75
CA ALA A 344 -1.84 15.50 -1.64
C ALA A 344 -0.81 16.61 -1.38
N ARG A 345 -0.22 17.18 -2.45
CA ARG A 345 0.71 18.31 -2.33
C ARG A 345 0.05 19.57 -1.78
N GLU A 346 -1.14 19.92 -2.25
CA GLU A 346 -1.87 21.09 -1.75
C GLU A 346 -2.31 20.92 -0.29
N VAL A 347 -2.76 19.71 0.09
CA VAL A 347 -3.10 19.40 1.49
C VAL A 347 -1.87 19.46 2.38
N HIS A 348 -0.76 18.84 1.96
CA HIS A 348 0.52 18.91 2.67
C HIS A 348 1.00 20.35 2.87
N ALA A 349 0.85 21.22 1.87
CA ALA A 349 1.18 22.64 2.02
C ALA A 349 0.32 23.37 3.08
N GLU A 350 -0.92 22.93 3.31
CA GLU A 350 -1.79 23.50 4.35
C GLU A 350 -1.47 22.97 5.76
N VAL A 351 -1.17 21.67 5.88
CA VAL A 351 -1.10 20.97 7.18
C VAL A 351 0.30 20.55 7.62
N GLY A 352 1.28 20.59 6.72
CA GLY A 352 2.64 20.08 6.96
C GLY A 352 2.69 18.56 7.11
N GLY A 353 3.66 18.08 7.88
CA GLY A 353 3.84 16.66 8.17
C GLY A 353 4.57 15.91 7.04
N GLU A 354 4.25 14.63 6.90
CA GLU A 354 4.91 13.70 5.98
C GLU A 354 3.89 13.08 5.01
N ILE A 355 4.35 12.69 3.81
CA ILE A 355 3.51 12.02 2.81
C ILE A 355 3.95 10.57 2.70
N ALA A 356 3.02 9.63 2.76
CA ALA A 356 3.25 8.21 2.54
C ALA A 356 2.47 7.70 1.33
N ASP A 357 3.06 6.76 0.58
CA ASP A 357 2.36 6.02 -0.47
C ASP A 357 1.46 4.90 0.09
N MET A 358 0.75 4.19 -0.78
CA MET A 358 -0.10 3.06 -0.40
C MET A 358 0.63 1.94 0.37
N ALA A 359 1.94 1.81 0.19
CA ALA A 359 2.76 0.83 0.91
C ALA A 359 3.27 1.35 2.27
N GLY A 360 3.01 2.62 2.59
CA GLY A 360 3.49 3.30 3.79
C GLY A 360 4.93 3.80 3.66
N PHE A 361 5.48 3.90 2.45
CA PHE A 361 6.79 4.49 2.22
C PHE A 361 6.70 6.00 2.12
N LEU A 362 7.64 6.70 2.74
CA LEU A 362 7.67 8.16 2.67
C LEU A 362 8.01 8.64 1.27
N VAL A 363 7.33 9.71 0.86
CA VAL A 363 7.49 10.37 -0.43
C VAL A 363 7.83 11.82 -0.18
N ASP A 364 8.90 12.31 -0.81
CA ASP A 364 9.24 13.72 -0.74
C ASP A 364 8.14 14.54 -1.45
N PRO A 365 7.56 15.58 -0.82
CA PRO A 365 6.58 16.44 -1.47
C PRO A 365 7.06 17.09 -2.77
N GLY A 366 8.38 17.26 -2.95
CA GLY A 366 9.02 17.75 -4.17
C GLY A 366 8.99 16.77 -5.34
N ASP A 367 8.75 15.48 -5.08
CA ASP A 367 8.65 14.43 -6.10
C ASP A 367 7.22 14.25 -6.66
N LEU A 368 6.23 15.02 -6.16
CA LEU A 368 4.80 14.89 -6.51
C LEU A 368 4.33 15.69 -7.74
#